data_AF-A0A1J1JLR3-F1
#
_entry.id   AF-A0A1J1JLR3-F1
#
_cell.length_a   1.000
_cell.length_b   1.000
_cell.length_c   1.000
_cell.angle_alpha   90.00
_cell.angle_beta   90.00
_cell.angle_gamma   90.00
#
_symmetry.space_group_name_H-M   'P 1'
#
loop_
_entity.id
_entity.type
_entity.pdbx_description
1 polymer ?
#
loop_
_entity_poly.entity_id
_entity_poly.type
_entity_poly.pdbx_seq_one_letter_code
_entity_poly.pdbx_strand_id
1 'polypeptide(L)'
;MQLTNVVEPFGEVNVYKQQNGSINIVATILSVPDLEGVRMGLALDGSASMKKMYGVSGVVGGVFGAAASVPNVVEPVAHTMINYLSNFSSNGKVDLIYWACSADGSKIEEVGEFDEEKTQNLAIIGPKKLPWGRGTKLLAPLKHFIDKFKDAPAFGVKQPGALCVFVTDGIIEDLSEVKQYCFQYAQEIANKSKPFIKMLLIGIGDEVDEGQMEELDNMFEGKNIKDASGQDIDIWDHQLASDMNKLEQVFKELVSEDITVIDSGRILNQAGKVCKDYSDGVPALLRFNLPSGSTAFTLEFSGGSIIQSISEGL
;
A
#
# COMPACT_ATOMS: atom_id res chain seq x y z
N MET A 1 -16.93 -0.96 -3.08
CA MET A 1 -16.48 -1.98 -2.12
C MET A 1 -15.37 -2.76 -2.78
N GLN A 2 -14.20 -2.78 -2.14
CA GLN A 2 -13.09 -3.64 -2.49
C GLN A 2 -13.35 -5.07 -2.00
N LEU A 3 -12.99 -6.07 -2.81
CA LEU A 3 -13.08 -7.47 -2.40
C LEU A 3 -11.86 -7.86 -1.56
N THR A 4 -12.08 -8.62 -0.48
CA THR A 4 -11.02 -9.28 0.28
C THR A 4 -10.51 -10.52 -0.44
N ASN A 5 -11.40 -11.26 -1.12
CA ASN A 5 -11.03 -12.51 -1.80
C ASN A 5 -10.77 -12.29 -3.30
N VAL A 6 -9.50 -12.01 -3.63
CA VAL A 6 -9.04 -11.79 -5.00
C VAL A 6 -8.28 -13.00 -5.54
N VAL A 7 -8.55 -13.40 -6.77
CA VAL A 7 -7.90 -14.53 -7.46
C VAL A 7 -6.77 -14.02 -8.35
N GLU A 8 -5.63 -14.70 -8.34
CA GLU A 8 -4.52 -14.37 -9.25
C GLU A 8 -4.95 -14.41 -10.72
N PRO A 9 -4.47 -13.46 -11.55
CA PRO A 9 -3.43 -12.48 -11.30
C PRO A 9 -3.97 -11.12 -10.83
N PHE A 10 -5.23 -11.03 -10.40
CA PHE A 10 -5.79 -9.77 -9.94
C PHE A 10 -5.13 -9.33 -8.63
N GLY A 11 -4.81 -8.04 -8.52
CA GLY A 11 -4.27 -7.43 -7.31
C GLY A 11 -5.36 -6.84 -6.43
N GLU A 12 -6.35 -6.22 -7.09
CA GLU A 12 -7.47 -5.55 -6.48
C GLU A 12 -8.70 -5.67 -7.36
N VAL A 13 -9.87 -5.77 -6.74
CA VAL A 13 -11.16 -5.79 -7.44
C VAL A 13 -12.15 -4.95 -6.64
N ASN A 14 -12.58 -3.85 -7.25
CA ASN A 14 -13.60 -2.96 -6.72
C ASN A 14 -14.94 -3.16 -7.43
N VAL A 15 -15.98 -3.26 -6.61
CA VAL A 15 -17.37 -3.47 -7.02
C VAL A 15 -18.20 -2.24 -6.66
N TYR A 16 -18.81 -1.63 -7.67
CA TYR A 16 -19.68 -0.46 -7.53
C TYR A 16 -21.09 -0.75 -8.07
N LYS A 17 -22.03 -1.02 -7.17
CA LYS A 17 -23.45 -1.23 -7.50
C LYS A 17 -24.06 0.04 -8.06
N GLN A 18 -24.77 -0.08 -9.18
CA GLN A 18 -25.51 1.02 -9.79
C GLN A 18 -27.00 0.92 -9.45
N GLN A 19 -27.71 2.05 -9.46
CA GLN A 19 -29.15 2.10 -9.15
C GLN A 19 -30.02 1.27 -10.10
N ASN A 20 -29.56 1.06 -11.33
CA ASN A 20 -30.24 0.25 -12.35
C ASN A 20 -29.95 -1.26 -12.23
N GLY A 21 -29.25 -1.69 -11.18
CA GLY A 21 -28.85 -3.07 -10.95
C GLY A 21 -27.60 -3.53 -11.70
N SER A 22 -27.07 -2.74 -12.65
CA SER A 22 -25.76 -3.02 -13.23
C SER A 22 -24.64 -2.81 -12.22
N ILE A 23 -23.47 -3.38 -12.50
CA ILE A 23 -22.33 -3.38 -11.58
C ILE A 23 -21.13 -2.86 -12.36
N ASN A 24 -20.52 -1.77 -11.89
CA ASN A 24 -19.25 -1.32 -12.45
C ASN A 24 -18.12 -2.03 -11.69
N ILE A 25 -17.17 -2.57 -12.43
CA ILE A 25 -15.98 -3.23 -11.89
C ILE A 25 -14.75 -2.43 -12.29
N VAL A 26 -13.86 -2.22 -11.32
CA VAL A 26 -12.49 -1.77 -11.54
C VAL A 26 -11.59 -2.86 -10.97
N ALA A 27 -10.73 -3.45 -11.79
CA ALA A 27 -9.84 -4.53 -11.35
C ALA A 27 -8.42 -4.28 -11.84
N THR A 28 -7.43 -4.62 -11.02
CA THR A 28 -6.02 -4.48 -11.36
C THR A 28 -5.40 -5.85 -11.61
N ILE A 29 -4.58 -6.00 -12.64
CA ILE A 29 -3.73 -7.17 -12.86
C ILE A 29 -2.36 -6.82 -12.28
N LEU A 30 -1.89 -7.62 -11.33
CA LEU A 30 -0.59 -7.43 -10.71
C LEU A 30 0.50 -7.44 -11.79
N SER A 31 1.13 -6.29 -11.95
CA SER A 31 2.26 -6.08 -12.84
C SER A 31 3.18 -5.07 -12.20
N VAL A 32 4.45 -5.15 -12.55
CA VAL A 32 5.44 -4.18 -12.11
C VAL A 32 5.20 -2.88 -12.88
N PRO A 33 4.87 -1.76 -12.21
CA PRO A 33 4.60 -0.50 -12.89
C PRO A 33 5.87 0.12 -13.47
N ASP A 34 5.73 0.88 -14.55
CA ASP A 34 6.80 1.73 -15.09
C ASP A 34 6.81 3.07 -14.35
N LEU A 35 7.60 3.13 -13.28
CA LEU A 35 7.69 4.25 -12.36
C LEU A 35 8.95 5.07 -12.65
N GLU A 36 8.78 6.24 -13.28
CA GLU A 36 9.89 7.14 -13.57
C GLU A 36 10.01 8.23 -12.50
N GLY A 37 11.20 8.43 -11.93
CA GLY A 37 11.45 9.54 -11.01
C GLY A 37 10.91 9.35 -9.58
N VAL A 38 10.23 8.24 -9.29
CA VAL A 38 9.61 7.95 -7.98
C VAL A 38 10.68 7.77 -6.90
N ARG A 39 10.45 8.23 -5.68
CA ARG A 39 11.25 7.94 -4.48
C ARG A 39 10.57 6.88 -3.61
N MET A 40 11.34 6.15 -2.80
CA MET A 40 10.81 5.10 -1.94
C MET A 40 11.07 5.36 -0.47
N GLY A 41 10.04 5.18 0.36
CA GLY A 41 10.11 5.29 1.83
C GLY A 41 9.62 4.02 2.51
N LEU A 42 10.22 3.67 3.64
CA LEU A 42 9.78 2.59 4.53
C LEU A 42 9.75 3.10 5.98
N ALA A 43 8.58 3.06 6.60
CA ALA A 43 8.36 3.43 7.99
C ALA A 43 7.98 2.20 8.81
N LEU A 44 8.86 1.80 9.73
CA LEU A 44 8.63 0.65 10.61
C LEU A 44 8.13 1.15 11.98
N ASP A 45 7.04 0.56 12.48
CA ASP A 45 6.50 0.93 13.79
C ASP A 45 7.50 0.59 14.91
N GLY A 46 7.82 1.60 15.72
CA GLY A 46 8.71 1.57 16.88
C GLY A 46 7.96 1.69 18.22
N SER A 47 6.66 1.38 18.24
CA SER A 47 5.83 1.30 19.43
C SER A 47 6.13 0.03 20.25
N ALA A 48 5.78 0.07 21.53
CA ALA A 48 6.13 -0.98 22.47
C ALA A 48 5.44 -2.34 22.19
N SER A 49 4.29 -2.36 21.49
CA SER A 49 3.61 -3.59 21.03
C SER A 49 4.50 -4.39 20.08
N MET A 50 5.18 -3.69 19.17
CA MET A 50 6.06 -4.31 18.17
C MET A 50 7.31 -5.00 18.76
N LYS A 51 7.71 -4.69 20.00
CA LYS A 51 8.99 -5.17 20.60
C LYS A 51 9.24 -6.67 20.43
N LYS A 52 8.20 -7.48 20.64
CA LYS A 52 8.29 -8.93 20.52
C LYS A 52 8.66 -9.35 19.10
N MET A 53 8.11 -8.67 18.08
CA MET A 53 8.40 -8.96 16.67
C MET A 53 9.82 -8.56 16.26
N TYR A 54 10.40 -7.55 16.92
CA TYR A 54 11.83 -7.22 16.79
C TYR A 54 12.76 -8.15 17.59
N GLY A 55 12.22 -9.20 18.22
CA GLY A 55 13.00 -10.13 19.03
C GLY A 55 13.39 -9.60 20.41
N VAL A 56 12.78 -8.51 20.87
CA VAL A 56 13.05 -7.91 22.19
C VAL A 56 12.23 -8.65 23.26
N SER A 57 12.87 -9.61 23.95
CA SER A 57 12.28 -10.30 25.12
C SER A 57 12.50 -9.50 26.42
N GLY A 58 11.45 -9.39 27.24
CA GLY A 58 11.48 -8.69 28.54
C GLY A 58 12.22 -9.40 29.68
N VAL A 59 12.86 -10.55 29.44
CA VAL A 59 13.59 -11.31 30.47
C VAL A 59 15.08 -10.96 30.42
N VAL A 60 15.45 -9.93 31.18
CA VAL A 60 16.86 -9.60 31.47
C VAL A 60 17.24 -10.30 32.77
N GLY A 61 17.76 -11.53 32.72
CA GLY A 61 18.35 -12.17 33.89
C GLY A 61 18.54 -13.68 33.83
N GLY A 62 19.80 -14.11 33.72
CA GLY A 62 20.24 -15.48 34.03
C GLY A 62 20.49 -16.41 32.85
N VAL A 63 21.14 -17.54 33.15
CA VAL A 63 21.68 -18.58 32.25
C VAL A 63 20.63 -19.20 31.30
N PHE A 64 19.35 -18.85 31.44
CA PHE A 64 18.23 -19.27 30.60
C PHE A 64 17.82 -18.25 29.51
N GLY A 65 18.37 -17.03 29.51
CA GLY A 65 18.02 -15.99 28.51
C GLY A 65 18.44 -16.34 27.07
N ALA A 66 19.51 -17.12 26.91
CA ALA A 66 20.00 -17.56 25.59
C ALA A 66 19.09 -18.60 24.91
N ALA A 67 18.22 -19.28 25.66
CA ALA A 67 17.27 -20.27 25.13
C ALA A 67 15.88 -19.66 24.80
N ALA A 68 15.67 -18.38 25.11
CA ALA A 68 14.39 -17.66 24.99
C ALA A 68 14.48 -16.44 24.05
N SER A 69 15.44 -16.42 23.12
CA SER A 69 15.52 -15.39 22.08
C SER A 69 14.34 -15.57 21.13
N VAL A 70 13.39 -14.62 21.17
CA VAL A 70 12.35 -14.53 20.14
C VAL A 70 13.06 -14.07 18.86
N PRO A 71 12.94 -14.80 17.74
CA PRO A 71 13.52 -14.36 16.48
C PRO A 71 12.98 -13.00 16.07
N ASN A 72 13.86 -12.13 15.58
CA ASN A 72 13.44 -10.88 14.95
C ASN A 72 12.83 -11.19 13.58
N VAL A 73 11.51 -11.06 13.48
CA VAL A 73 10.78 -11.30 12.23
C VAL A 73 10.67 -10.03 11.37
N VAL A 74 10.90 -8.85 11.95
CA VAL A 74 10.81 -7.56 11.24
C VAL A 74 12.02 -7.36 10.34
N GLU A 75 13.23 -7.68 10.82
CA GLU A 75 14.47 -7.47 10.07
C GLU A 75 14.51 -8.14 8.69
N PRO A 76 14.28 -9.46 8.54
CA PRO A 76 14.31 -10.11 7.23
C PRO A 76 13.24 -9.59 6.26
N VAL A 77 12.06 -9.21 6.78
CA VAL A 77 10.99 -8.62 5.98
C VAL A 77 11.39 -7.23 5.50
N ALA A 78 11.90 -6.38 6.39
CA ALA A 78 12.37 -5.05 6.04
C ALA A 78 13.54 -5.08 5.05
N HIS A 79 14.48 -6.02 5.18
CA HIS A 79 15.53 -6.24 4.17
C HIS A 79 14.95 -6.58 2.81
N THR A 80 13.99 -7.52 2.78
CA THR A 80 13.31 -7.91 1.54
C THR A 80 12.59 -6.73 0.89
N MET A 81 11.89 -5.91 1.67
CA MET A 81 11.18 -4.72 1.17
C MET A 81 12.15 -3.65 0.68
N ILE A 82 13.24 -3.38 1.41
CA ILE A 82 14.25 -2.41 0.98
C ILE A 82 14.87 -2.84 -0.35
N ASN A 83 15.29 -4.10 -0.45
CA ASN A 83 15.86 -4.64 -1.69
C ASN A 83 14.86 -4.52 -2.84
N TYR A 84 13.61 -4.92 -2.63
CA TYR A 84 12.57 -4.85 -3.65
C TYR A 84 12.29 -3.42 -4.11
N LEU A 85 11.94 -2.52 -3.17
CA LEU A 85 11.59 -1.12 -3.46
C LEU A 85 12.75 -0.33 -4.07
N SER A 86 14.00 -0.64 -3.70
CA SER A 86 15.17 0.06 -4.22
C SER A 86 15.29 -0.03 -5.75
N ASN A 87 14.80 -1.12 -6.37
CA ASN A 87 14.79 -1.30 -7.82
C ASN A 87 13.89 -0.29 -8.57
N PHE A 88 12.94 0.33 -7.86
CA PHE A 88 11.97 1.27 -8.40
C PHE A 88 12.25 2.72 -8.01
N SER A 89 13.16 2.92 -7.06
CA SER A 89 13.53 4.25 -6.61
C SER A 89 14.46 4.90 -7.62
N SER A 90 14.21 6.16 -7.97
CA SER A 90 14.99 6.94 -8.93
C SER A 90 16.44 7.22 -8.50
N ASN A 91 16.81 6.99 -7.24
CA ASN A 91 18.22 6.98 -6.78
C ASN A 91 18.70 5.59 -6.35
N GLY A 92 17.93 4.54 -6.60
CA GLY A 92 18.24 3.18 -6.17
C GLY A 92 18.21 2.97 -4.66
N LYS A 93 17.57 3.86 -3.89
CA LYS A 93 17.56 3.81 -2.41
C LYS A 93 16.18 3.98 -1.81
N VAL A 94 16.01 3.42 -0.62
CA VAL A 94 14.82 3.55 0.24
C VAL A 94 15.18 4.34 1.50
N ASP A 95 14.40 5.37 1.81
CA ASP A 95 14.52 6.13 3.06
C ASP A 95 13.81 5.37 4.18
N LEU A 96 14.55 4.98 5.23
CA LEU A 96 14.08 4.17 6.34
C LEU A 96 13.97 4.99 7.63
N ILE A 97 12.80 4.92 8.26
CA ILE A 97 12.55 5.50 9.57
C ILE A 97 11.89 4.49 10.51
N TYR A 98 12.08 4.69 11.82
CA TYR A 98 11.14 4.19 12.82
C TYR A 98 10.13 5.28 13.14
N TRP A 99 8.86 4.92 13.31
CA TRP A 99 7.81 5.83 13.74
C TRP A 99 7.14 5.33 15.03
N ALA A 100 6.13 6.04 15.54
CA ALA A 100 5.53 5.73 16.84
C ALA A 100 6.58 5.67 17.98
N CYS A 101 7.62 6.50 17.88
CA CYS A 101 8.66 6.62 18.90
C CYS A 101 8.27 7.68 19.95
N SER A 102 9.02 7.73 21.06
CA SER A 102 8.77 8.57 22.25
C SER A 102 7.56 8.17 23.10
N ALA A 103 7.55 8.62 24.37
CA ALA A 103 6.58 8.16 25.36
C ALA A 103 5.10 8.29 24.94
N ASP A 104 4.79 9.23 24.05
CA ASP A 104 3.47 9.54 23.51
C ASP A 104 3.29 9.12 22.04
N GLY A 105 4.27 8.43 21.44
CA GLY A 105 4.22 7.95 20.05
C GLY A 105 4.42 9.00 18.97
N SER A 106 4.61 10.28 19.30
CA SER A 106 4.54 11.37 18.30
C SER A 106 5.83 11.63 17.53
N LYS A 107 6.90 10.85 17.78
CA LYS A 107 8.21 11.07 17.15
C LYS A 107 8.57 9.98 16.16
N ILE A 108 9.50 10.35 15.29
CA ILE A 108 10.19 9.44 14.38
C ILE A 108 11.68 9.37 14.74
N GLU A 109 12.32 8.28 14.37
CA GLU A 109 13.76 8.13 14.37
C GLU A 109 14.24 7.81 12.94
N GLU A 110 14.93 8.75 12.32
CA GLU A 110 15.58 8.53 11.03
C GLU A 110 16.72 7.53 11.16
N VAL A 111 16.67 6.48 10.32
CA VAL A 111 17.70 5.44 10.23
C VAL A 111 18.67 5.79 9.10
N GLY A 112 18.17 6.12 7.92
CA GLY A 112 18.97 6.55 6.76
C GLY A 112 18.42 6.04 5.43
N GLU A 113 19.24 6.13 4.37
CA GLU A 113 18.89 5.67 3.02
C GLU A 113 19.69 4.41 2.65
N PHE A 114 18.99 3.38 2.18
CA PHE A 114 19.55 2.04 1.97
C PHE A 114 19.24 1.50 0.57
N ASP A 115 20.23 0.82 0.00
CA ASP A 115 20.16 -0.02 -1.19
C ASP A 115 20.45 -1.47 -0.77
N GLU A 116 20.45 -2.41 -1.71
CA GLU A 116 20.70 -3.83 -1.40
C GLU A 116 22.05 -4.05 -0.69
N GLU A 117 23.12 -3.39 -1.14
CA GLU A 117 24.46 -3.56 -0.58
C GLU A 117 24.53 -3.07 0.88
N LYS A 118 24.00 -1.88 1.16
CA LYS A 118 24.03 -1.28 2.50
C LYS A 118 23.13 -2.00 3.48
N THR A 119 22.09 -2.68 2.99
CA THR A 119 21.12 -3.38 3.83
C THR A 119 21.69 -4.66 4.44
N GLN A 120 22.66 -5.33 3.79
CA GLN A 120 23.26 -6.58 4.27
C GLN A 120 23.90 -6.48 5.67
N ASN A 121 24.35 -5.30 6.06
CA ASN A 121 24.98 -5.05 7.37
C ASN A 121 24.08 -4.22 8.31
N LEU A 122 22.85 -3.92 7.91
CA LEU A 122 21.92 -3.11 8.69
C LEU A 122 21.16 -3.97 9.70
N ALA A 123 21.45 -3.77 10.99
CA ALA A 123 20.65 -4.34 12.07
C ALA A 123 19.36 -3.53 12.30
N ILE A 124 18.21 -4.14 12.04
CA ILE A 124 16.85 -3.58 12.18
C ILE A 124 16.24 -4.14 13.47
N ILE A 125 16.61 -3.54 14.60
CA ILE A 125 16.26 -4.02 15.95
C ILE A 125 15.33 -3.07 16.72
N GLY A 126 14.65 -2.19 15.99
CA GLY A 126 13.82 -1.11 16.55
C GLY A 126 14.61 0.17 16.83
N PRO A 127 13.93 1.21 17.38
CA PRO A 127 14.52 2.52 17.63
C PRO A 127 15.67 2.45 18.64
N LYS A 128 16.76 3.18 18.37
CA LYS A 128 18.00 3.21 19.15
C LYS A 128 18.24 4.55 19.84
N LYS A 129 17.86 5.65 19.17
CA LYS A 129 18.03 7.04 19.64
C LYS A 129 16.86 7.48 20.50
N LEU A 130 15.66 6.99 20.21
CA LEU A 130 14.44 7.30 20.95
C LEU A 130 13.92 6.06 21.69
N PRO A 131 13.20 6.25 22.81
CA PRO A 131 12.52 5.12 23.44
C PRO A 131 11.36 4.66 22.57
N TRP A 132 11.07 3.37 22.64
CA TRP A 132 9.85 2.77 22.11
C TRP A 132 8.61 3.52 22.59
N GLY A 133 7.67 3.78 21.69
CA GLY A 133 6.48 4.53 22.04
C GLY A 133 5.42 3.73 22.77
N ARG A 134 4.55 4.44 23.51
CA ARG A 134 3.38 3.82 24.16
C ARG A 134 2.08 4.07 23.42
N GLY A 135 2.14 4.89 22.37
CA GLY A 135 1.04 5.10 21.46
C GLY A 135 1.53 5.07 20.02
N THR A 136 0.60 4.89 19.09
CA THR A 136 0.87 4.75 17.67
C THR A 136 0.27 5.94 16.94
N LYS A 137 1.13 6.90 16.54
CA LYS A 137 0.72 8.17 15.91
C LYS A 137 1.34 8.34 14.53
N LEU A 138 0.48 8.39 13.52
CA LEU A 138 0.85 8.31 12.10
C LEU A 138 1.09 9.69 11.47
N LEU A 139 0.67 10.79 12.11
CA LEU A 139 0.84 12.13 11.54
C LEU A 139 2.31 12.53 11.36
N ALA A 140 3.17 12.12 12.29
CA ALA A 140 4.59 12.46 12.27
C ALA A 140 5.34 11.84 11.08
N PRO A 141 5.30 10.52 10.84
CA PRO A 141 5.97 9.92 9.68
C PRO A 141 5.33 10.33 8.35
N LEU A 142 4.01 10.58 8.31
CA LEU A 142 3.32 11.15 7.15
C LEU A 142 3.94 12.50 6.74
N LYS A 143 4.05 13.44 7.69
CA LYS A 143 4.66 14.75 7.45
C LYS A 143 6.12 14.65 7.02
N HIS A 144 6.85 13.71 7.61
CA HIS A 144 8.26 13.49 7.30
C HIS A 144 8.46 13.14 5.84
N PHE A 145 7.78 12.11 5.31
CA PHE A 145 7.96 11.73 3.91
C PHE A 145 7.46 12.79 2.93
N ILE A 146 6.38 13.50 3.26
CA ILE A 146 5.90 14.62 2.43
C ILE A 146 6.94 15.74 2.34
N ASP A 147 7.58 16.12 3.45
CA ASP A 147 8.64 17.13 3.41
C ASP A 147 9.93 16.61 2.77
N LYS A 148 10.32 15.37 3.07
CA LYS A 148 11.52 14.72 2.52
C LYS A 148 11.46 14.61 0.99
N PHE A 149 10.31 14.29 0.44
CA PHE A 149 10.12 14.05 -1.00
C PHE A 149 9.41 15.19 -1.73
N LYS A 150 9.31 16.39 -1.13
CA LYS A 150 8.70 17.57 -1.77
C LYS A 150 9.36 17.98 -3.09
N ASP A 151 10.64 17.66 -3.26
CA ASP A 151 11.45 17.97 -4.44
C ASP A 151 11.61 16.75 -5.37
N ALA A 152 10.76 15.72 -5.23
CA ALA A 152 10.75 14.58 -6.13
C ALA A 152 10.49 15.02 -7.58
N PRO A 153 11.15 14.40 -8.58
CA PRO A 153 11.01 14.81 -9.98
C PRO A 153 9.64 14.46 -10.58
N ALA A 154 9.02 13.39 -10.09
CA ALA A 154 7.66 12.98 -10.44
C ALA A 154 6.62 13.70 -9.55
N PHE A 155 5.41 13.92 -10.06
CA PHE A 155 4.50 14.92 -9.48
C PHE A 155 3.01 14.56 -9.47
N GLY A 156 2.51 13.76 -10.42
CA GLY A 156 1.07 13.52 -10.61
C GLY A 156 0.61 12.16 -10.11
N VAL A 157 -0.70 11.88 -10.15
CA VAL A 157 -1.24 10.59 -9.69
C VAL A 157 -0.70 9.42 -10.52
N LYS A 158 -0.62 9.58 -11.86
CA LYS A 158 -0.06 8.56 -12.77
C LYS A 158 1.45 8.30 -12.58
N GLN A 159 2.18 9.28 -12.03
CA GLN A 159 3.64 9.24 -11.84
C GLN A 159 3.93 9.92 -10.49
N PRO A 160 3.78 9.18 -9.37
CA PRO A 160 3.89 9.74 -8.03
C PRO A 160 5.32 10.21 -7.74
N GLY A 161 5.49 11.28 -6.98
CA GLY A 161 6.80 11.70 -6.49
C GLY A 161 7.45 10.67 -5.56
N ALA A 162 6.64 9.95 -4.79
CA ALA A 162 7.11 8.86 -3.95
C ALA A 162 6.03 7.80 -3.69
N LEU A 163 6.48 6.60 -3.34
CA LEU A 163 5.67 5.57 -2.68
C LEU A 163 6.30 5.27 -1.30
N CYS A 164 5.48 5.34 -0.26
CA CYS A 164 5.92 5.14 1.12
C CYS A 164 5.13 4.02 1.78
N VAL A 165 5.83 3.01 2.30
CA VAL A 165 5.18 1.89 2.99
C VAL A 165 5.33 2.07 4.50
N PHE A 166 4.22 1.94 5.21
CA PHE A 166 4.12 2.05 6.67
C PHE A 166 3.71 0.69 7.22
N VAL A 167 4.44 0.19 8.20
CA VAL A 167 4.14 -1.09 8.84
C VAL A 167 3.76 -0.82 10.29
N THR A 168 2.66 -1.41 10.78
CA THR A 168 2.21 -1.32 12.19
C THR A 168 1.46 -2.57 12.62
N ASP A 169 1.43 -2.81 13.94
CA ASP A 169 0.54 -3.78 14.59
C ASP A 169 -0.58 -3.14 15.40
N GLY A 170 -0.68 -1.81 15.41
CA GLY A 170 -1.46 -1.08 16.40
C GLY A 170 -2.55 -0.18 15.84
N ILE A 171 -3.39 0.29 16.77
CA ILE A 171 -4.44 1.28 16.56
C ILE A 171 -3.81 2.66 16.35
N ILE A 172 -4.25 3.38 15.32
CA ILE A 172 -3.81 4.75 15.04
C ILE A 172 -4.56 5.72 15.97
N GLU A 173 -3.84 6.35 16.89
CA GLU A 173 -4.42 7.23 17.91
C GLU A 173 -4.75 8.64 17.41
N ASP A 174 -4.10 9.09 16.33
CA ASP A 174 -4.23 10.45 15.76
C ASP A 174 -4.88 10.45 14.36
N LEU A 175 -5.76 9.47 14.10
CA LEU A 175 -6.41 9.28 12.80
C LEU A 175 -7.16 10.52 12.32
N SER A 176 -7.82 11.25 13.23
CA SER A 176 -8.55 12.48 12.88
C SER A 176 -7.62 13.57 12.34
N GLU A 177 -6.48 13.77 13.00
CA GLU A 177 -5.46 14.74 12.60
C GLU A 177 -4.75 14.32 11.30
N VAL A 178 -4.49 13.01 11.13
CA VAL A 178 -3.99 12.42 9.88
C VAL A 178 -4.92 12.75 8.72
N LYS A 179 -6.22 12.48 8.88
CA LYS A 179 -7.22 12.76 7.84
C LYS A 179 -7.31 14.24 7.52
N GLN A 180 -7.32 15.11 8.54
CA GLN A 180 -7.33 16.56 8.33
C GLN A 180 -6.10 17.02 7.53
N TYR A 181 -4.92 16.52 7.88
CA TYR A 181 -3.68 16.86 7.18
C TYR A 181 -3.67 16.32 5.73
N CYS A 182 -4.15 15.09 5.52
CA CYS A 182 -4.27 14.51 4.18
C CYS A 182 -5.21 15.32 3.28
N PHE A 183 -6.33 15.84 3.80
CA PHE A 183 -7.19 16.73 3.03
C PHE A 183 -6.50 18.04 2.63
N GLN A 184 -5.71 18.64 3.51
CA GLN A 184 -4.92 19.84 3.18
C GLN A 184 -3.88 19.51 2.10
N TYR A 185 -3.17 18.40 2.26
CA TYR A 185 -2.17 17.94 1.32
C TYR A 185 -2.76 17.61 -0.06
N ALA A 186 -3.94 17.00 -0.13
CA ALA A 186 -4.63 16.74 -1.39
C ALA A 186 -4.96 18.04 -2.17
N GLN A 187 -5.28 19.13 -1.46
CA GLN A 187 -5.46 20.44 -2.10
C GLN A 187 -4.14 21.01 -2.63
N GLU A 188 -3.03 20.78 -1.93
CA GLU A 188 -1.68 21.15 -2.36
C GLU A 188 -1.20 20.33 -3.57
N ILE A 189 -1.62 19.08 -3.69
CA ILE A 189 -1.40 18.26 -4.88
C ILE A 189 -2.24 18.78 -6.05
N ALA A 190 -3.54 19.02 -5.82
CA ALA A 190 -4.47 19.52 -6.84
C ALA A 190 -4.02 20.86 -7.46
N ASN A 191 -3.45 21.76 -6.66
CA ASN A 191 -2.96 23.07 -7.11
C ASN A 191 -1.51 23.07 -7.63
N LYS A 192 -0.87 21.90 -7.70
CA LYS A 192 0.54 21.71 -8.08
C LYS A 192 1.59 22.41 -7.20
N SER A 193 1.31 22.59 -5.91
CA SER A 193 2.31 23.10 -4.96
C SER A 193 3.14 21.99 -4.32
N LYS A 194 2.65 20.74 -4.30
CA LYS A 194 3.40 19.57 -3.84
C LYS A 194 3.19 18.36 -4.76
N PRO A 195 4.19 17.47 -4.87
CA PRO A 195 4.04 16.24 -5.63
C PRO A 195 3.02 15.32 -4.97
N PHE A 196 2.35 14.47 -5.74
CA PHE A 196 1.57 13.36 -5.20
C PHE A 196 2.50 12.30 -4.59
N ILE A 197 2.17 11.79 -3.41
CA ILE A 197 2.88 10.68 -2.77
C ILE A 197 1.84 9.63 -2.41
N LYS A 198 2.01 8.41 -2.91
CA LYS A 198 1.16 7.27 -2.55
C LYS A 198 1.70 6.62 -1.28
N MET A 199 0.81 6.20 -0.40
CA MET A 199 1.16 5.62 0.90
C MET A 199 0.41 4.31 1.08
N LEU A 200 1.14 3.27 1.47
CA LEU A 200 0.58 1.96 1.76
C LEU A 200 0.72 1.67 3.24
N LEU A 201 -0.38 1.41 3.93
CA LEU A 201 -0.39 0.98 5.31
C LEU A 201 -0.54 -0.54 5.40
N ILE A 202 0.48 -1.21 5.94
CA ILE A 202 0.52 -2.65 6.15
C ILE A 202 0.28 -2.96 7.62
N GLY A 203 -0.84 -3.63 7.88
CA GLY A 203 -1.21 -4.15 9.20
C GLY A 203 -0.62 -5.53 9.44
N ILE A 204 -0.06 -5.76 10.63
CA ILE A 204 0.51 -7.06 11.03
C ILE A 204 -0.09 -7.51 12.36
N GLY A 205 -0.54 -8.76 12.40
CA GLY A 205 -1.06 -9.39 13.61
C GLY A 205 -2.48 -8.94 13.96
N ASP A 206 -2.98 -9.42 15.09
CA ASP A 206 -4.39 -9.31 15.46
C ASP A 206 -4.74 -8.00 16.21
N GLU A 207 -3.74 -7.16 16.52
CA GLU A 207 -3.93 -5.90 17.26
C GLU A 207 -4.22 -4.69 16.35
N VAL A 208 -4.10 -4.87 15.04
CA VAL A 208 -4.39 -3.82 14.06
C VAL A 208 -5.89 -3.58 13.95
N ASP A 209 -6.28 -2.31 13.86
CA ASP A 209 -7.68 -1.94 13.61
C ASP A 209 -7.92 -1.80 12.11
N GLU A 210 -8.39 -2.90 11.49
CA GLU A 210 -8.76 -2.94 10.07
C GLU A 210 -9.78 -1.85 9.69
N GLY A 211 -10.68 -1.49 10.60
CA GLY A 211 -11.67 -0.44 10.36
C GLY A 211 -11.03 0.93 10.20
N GLN A 212 -9.96 1.23 10.96
CA GLN A 212 -9.18 2.46 10.78
C GLN A 212 -8.39 2.46 9.47
N MET A 213 -7.86 1.31 9.07
CA MET A 213 -7.15 1.16 7.80
C MET A 213 -8.10 1.41 6.62
N GLU A 214 -9.28 0.77 6.62
CA GLU A 214 -10.33 0.97 5.63
C GLU A 214 -10.87 2.41 5.65
N GLU A 215 -11.01 3.03 6.83
CA GLU A 215 -11.43 4.43 6.95
C GLU A 215 -10.41 5.41 6.34
N LEU A 216 -9.11 5.10 6.45
CA LEU A 216 -8.03 5.91 5.92
C LEU A 216 -7.90 5.75 4.40
N ASP A 217 -7.99 4.52 3.91
CA ASP A 217 -8.01 4.17 2.49
C ASP A 217 -9.18 4.85 1.76
N ASN A 218 -10.41 4.67 2.26
CA ASN A 218 -11.61 5.22 1.60
C ASN A 218 -11.84 6.73 1.84
N MET A 219 -10.91 7.44 2.50
CA MET A 219 -11.19 8.80 2.97
C MET A 219 -11.45 9.82 1.84
N PHE A 220 -10.96 9.53 0.62
CA PHE A 220 -11.12 10.37 -0.57
C PHE A 220 -12.33 10.00 -1.44
N GLU A 221 -13.03 8.89 -1.15
CA GLU A 221 -14.19 8.47 -1.91
C GLU A 221 -15.27 9.57 -1.95
N GLY A 222 -15.73 9.89 -3.17
CA GLY A 222 -16.77 10.89 -3.40
C GLY A 222 -16.37 12.36 -3.13
N LYS A 223 -15.09 12.65 -2.84
CA LYS A 223 -14.63 14.02 -2.55
C LYS A 223 -14.36 14.85 -3.80
N ASN A 224 -14.23 14.21 -4.97
CA ASN A 224 -13.98 14.86 -6.28
C ASN A 224 -12.77 15.82 -6.23
N ILE A 225 -11.71 15.42 -5.52
CA ILE A 225 -10.44 16.13 -5.47
C ILE A 225 -9.54 15.48 -6.51
N LYS A 226 -9.15 16.24 -7.53
CA LYS A 226 -8.41 15.74 -8.68
C LYS A 226 -7.07 16.44 -8.82
N ASP A 227 -6.08 15.73 -9.32
CA ASP A 227 -4.84 16.34 -9.77
C ASP A 227 -5.09 17.17 -11.03
N ALA A 228 -4.06 17.89 -11.48
CA ALA A 228 -4.19 18.76 -12.64
C ALA A 228 -4.37 18.03 -13.98
N SER A 229 -4.22 16.70 -14.02
CA SER A 229 -4.52 15.88 -15.19
C SER A 229 -5.96 15.32 -15.15
N GLY A 230 -6.70 15.59 -14.07
CA GLY A 230 -8.08 15.14 -13.88
C GLY A 230 -8.19 13.78 -13.19
N GLN A 231 -7.08 13.20 -12.70
CA GLN A 231 -7.09 11.96 -11.94
C GLN A 231 -7.53 12.20 -10.51
N ASP A 232 -8.35 11.30 -9.96
CA ASP A 232 -8.72 11.37 -8.55
C ASP A 232 -7.49 11.21 -7.66
N ILE A 233 -7.36 12.09 -6.67
CA ILE A 233 -6.29 12.02 -5.69
C ILE A 233 -6.74 11.06 -4.61
N ASP A 234 -5.99 9.98 -4.48
CA ASP A 234 -6.13 9.02 -3.42
C ASP A 234 -4.77 8.66 -2.84
N ILE A 235 -4.54 9.06 -1.60
CA ILE A 235 -3.21 9.06 -0.96
C ILE A 235 -2.90 7.71 -0.33
N TRP A 236 -3.90 7.06 0.26
CA TRP A 236 -3.71 5.88 1.09
C TRP A 236 -4.19 4.65 0.34
N ASP A 237 -3.55 3.55 0.66
CA ASP A 237 -3.98 2.19 0.37
C ASP A 237 -3.67 1.40 1.64
N HIS A 238 -4.34 0.27 1.82
CA HIS A 238 -4.09 -0.59 2.94
C HIS A 238 -4.03 -2.07 2.54
N GLN A 239 -3.28 -2.83 3.34
CA GLN A 239 -3.25 -4.28 3.22
C GLN A 239 -2.89 -4.94 4.54
N LEU A 240 -3.47 -6.11 4.81
CA LEU A 240 -3.00 -6.97 5.89
C LEU A 240 -1.85 -7.85 5.39
N ALA A 241 -0.80 -7.97 6.18
CA ALA A 241 0.33 -8.83 5.84
C ALA A 241 -0.08 -10.31 5.69
N SER A 242 -1.15 -10.76 6.35
CA SER A 242 -1.73 -12.10 6.16
C SER A 242 -2.26 -12.35 4.75
N ASP A 243 -2.64 -11.29 4.05
CA ASP A 243 -3.27 -11.34 2.73
C ASP A 243 -2.27 -11.03 1.61
N MET A 244 -1.03 -10.69 1.99
CA MET A 244 0.08 -10.48 1.08
C MET A 244 0.70 -11.81 0.68
N ASN A 245 0.46 -12.22 -0.56
CA ASN A 245 1.09 -13.39 -1.17
C ASN A 245 2.29 -13.03 -2.07
N LYS A 246 2.38 -11.76 -2.50
CA LYS A 246 3.36 -11.25 -3.46
C LYS A 246 3.76 -9.81 -3.13
N LEU A 247 5.05 -9.47 -3.30
CA LEU A 247 5.53 -8.11 -3.04
C LEU A 247 4.99 -7.09 -4.05
N GLU A 248 4.65 -7.53 -5.26
CA GLU A 248 4.03 -6.73 -6.32
C GLU A 248 2.69 -6.11 -5.87
N GLN A 249 2.04 -6.68 -4.85
CA GLN A 249 0.82 -6.11 -4.28
C GLN A 249 1.05 -4.72 -3.67
N VAL A 250 2.29 -4.35 -3.32
CA VAL A 250 2.64 -2.98 -2.90
C VAL A 250 2.37 -1.95 -3.99
N PHE A 251 2.32 -2.38 -5.25
CA PHE A 251 2.06 -1.54 -6.42
C PHE A 251 0.67 -1.72 -7.01
N LYS A 252 -0.26 -2.43 -6.35
CA LYS A 252 -1.55 -2.83 -6.94
C LYS A 252 -2.37 -1.64 -7.45
N GLU A 253 -2.23 -0.45 -6.86
CA GLU A 253 -2.92 0.77 -7.30
C GLU A 253 -2.10 1.69 -8.22
N LEU A 254 -0.81 1.41 -8.40
CA LEU A 254 0.05 2.16 -9.33
C LEU A 254 0.09 1.53 -10.74
N VAL A 255 -0.85 0.64 -11.05
CA VAL A 255 -1.01 0.07 -12.38
C VAL A 255 -1.68 1.06 -13.34
N SER A 256 -1.28 1.02 -14.61
CA SER A 256 -1.79 1.94 -15.64
C SER A 256 -2.70 1.25 -16.65
N GLU A 257 -3.70 1.98 -17.16
CA GLU A 257 -4.49 1.59 -18.34
C GLU A 257 -3.65 1.58 -19.62
N ASP A 258 -2.52 2.27 -19.60
CA ASP A 258 -1.62 2.42 -20.75
C ASP A 258 -0.64 1.23 -20.89
N ILE A 259 -0.57 0.35 -19.89
CA ILE A 259 0.30 -0.84 -19.88
C ILE A 259 -0.50 -2.06 -20.31
N THR A 260 -0.18 -2.59 -21.49
CA THR A 260 -0.73 -3.87 -21.98
C THR A 260 0.00 -5.05 -21.31
N VAL A 261 -0.76 -5.92 -20.66
CA VAL A 261 -0.24 -7.11 -19.95
C VAL A 261 -0.52 -8.43 -20.68
N ILE A 262 -1.52 -8.46 -21.57
CA ILE A 262 -1.88 -9.61 -22.40
C ILE A 262 -2.22 -9.11 -23.81
N ASP A 263 -1.81 -9.80 -24.87
CA ASP A 263 -2.02 -9.38 -26.27
C ASP A 263 -3.48 -9.15 -26.65
N SER A 264 -4.41 -9.94 -26.12
CA SER A 264 -5.85 -9.77 -26.30
C SER A 264 -6.64 -10.58 -25.28
N GLY A 265 -7.88 -10.18 -25.01
CA GLY A 265 -8.76 -10.89 -24.08
C GLY A 265 -10.18 -10.35 -24.03
N ARG A 266 -11.04 -11.04 -23.30
CA ARG A 266 -12.46 -10.68 -23.16
C ARG A 266 -12.90 -10.87 -21.71
N ILE A 267 -13.76 -9.96 -21.26
CA ILE A 267 -14.48 -10.11 -20.00
C ILE A 267 -15.84 -10.73 -20.30
N LEU A 268 -16.12 -11.86 -19.66
CA LEU A 268 -17.40 -12.56 -19.71
C LEU A 268 -18.08 -12.46 -18.34
N ASN A 269 -19.42 -12.47 -18.28
CA ASN A 269 -20.12 -12.74 -17.03
C ASN A 269 -20.25 -14.26 -16.80
N GLN A 270 -20.86 -14.67 -15.68
CA GLN A 270 -21.07 -16.08 -15.33
C GLN A 270 -21.93 -16.87 -16.34
N ALA A 271 -22.70 -16.19 -17.19
CA ALA A 271 -23.50 -16.80 -18.25
C ALA A 271 -22.74 -16.90 -19.60
N GLY A 272 -21.47 -16.51 -19.64
CA GLY A 272 -20.66 -16.50 -20.87
C GLY A 272 -20.95 -15.31 -21.80
N LYS A 273 -21.68 -14.29 -21.33
CA LYS A 273 -21.92 -13.07 -22.13
C LYS A 273 -20.70 -12.16 -22.09
N VAL A 274 -20.20 -11.77 -23.26
CA VAL A 274 -19.13 -10.76 -23.39
C VAL A 274 -19.63 -9.41 -22.87
N CYS A 275 -18.94 -8.90 -21.86
CA CYS A 275 -19.19 -7.61 -21.20
C CYS A 275 -18.16 -6.56 -21.63
N LYS A 276 -16.95 -6.98 -22.00
CA LYS A 276 -15.91 -6.12 -22.56
C LYS A 276 -14.99 -6.95 -23.47
N ASP A 277 -14.60 -6.38 -24.60
CA ASP A 277 -13.64 -6.97 -25.52
C ASP A 277 -12.38 -6.09 -25.56
N TYR A 278 -11.21 -6.73 -25.51
CA TYR A 278 -9.89 -6.13 -25.58
C TYR A 278 -9.12 -6.78 -26.74
N SER A 279 -9.46 -6.41 -27.97
CA SER A 279 -8.84 -6.97 -29.18
C SER A 279 -7.39 -6.55 -29.38
N ASP A 280 -7.02 -5.38 -28.86
CA ASP A 280 -5.73 -4.73 -29.10
C ASP A 280 -4.86 -4.65 -27.83
N GLY A 281 -5.09 -5.58 -26.89
CA GLY A 281 -4.36 -5.65 -25.64
C GLY A 281 -5.25 -5.47 -24.41
N VAL A 282 -5.04 -6.33 -23.41
CA VAL A 282 -5.66 -6.21 -22.08
C VAL A 282 -4.77 -5.29 -21.24
N PRO A 283 -5.30 -4.18 -20.71
CA PRO A 283 -4.54 -3.28 -19.85
C PRO A 283 -4.39 -3.85 -18.43
N ALA A 284 -3.37 -3.39 -17.69
CA ALA A 284 -3.19 -3.74 -16.29
C ALA A 284 -4.33 -3.22 -15.40
N LEU A 285 -4.92 -2.06 -15.73
CA LEU A 285 -6.13 -1.54 -15.09
C LEU A 285 -7.37 -1.79 -15.95
N LEU A 286 -8.27 -2.65 -15.46
CA LEU A 286 -9.51 -3.04 -16.13
C LEU A 286 -10.68 -2.21 -15.63
N ARG A 287 -11.48 -1.67 -16.55
CA ARG A 287 -12.77 -1.04 -16.24
C ARG A 287 -13.86 -1.58 -17.16
N PHE A 288 -14.90 -2.17 -16.56
CA PHE A 288 -16.01 -2.76 -17.31
C PHE A 288 -17.30 -2.80 -16.50
N ASN A 289 -18.42 -3.03 -17.18
CA ASN A 289 -19.74 -3.12 -16.58
C ASN A 289 -20.28 -4.53 -16.72
N LEU A 290 -20.79 -5.08 -15.63
CA LEU A 290 -21.50 -6.35 -15.61
C LEU A 290 -23.02 -6.10 -15.57
N PRO A 291 -23.82 -6.93 -16.26
CA PRO A 291 -25.27 -6.83 -16.21
C PRO A 291 -25.81 -7.19 -14.83
N SER A 292 -27.03 -6.73 -14.54
CA SER A 292 -27.73 -7.06 -13.28
C SER A 292 -27.81 -8.57 -13.05
N GLY A 293 -27.59 -8.97 -11.80
CA GLY A 293 -27.56 -10.39 -11.39
C GLY A 293 -26.27 -11.13 -11.71
N SER A 294 -25.21 -10.44 -12.15
CA SER A 294 -23.88 -11.05 -12.29
C SER A 294 -23.29 -11.34 -10.92
N THR A 295 -22.72 -12.53 -10.74
CA THR A 295 -22.09 -12.98 -9.48
C THR A 295 -20.59 -13.24 -9.62
N ALA A 296 -20.08 -13.24 -10.85
CA ALA A 296 -18.68 -13.40 -11.19
C ALA A 296 -18.39 -12.78 -12.56
N PHE A 297 -17.11 -12.55 -12.84
CA PHE A 297 -16.63 -12.31 -14.19
C PHE A 297 -15.47 -13.25 -14.53
N THR A 298 -15.26 -13.48 -15.82
CA THR A 298 -14.15 -14.27 -16.35
C THR A 298 -13.30 -13.39 -17.26
N LEU A 299 -11.99 -13.32 -17.01
CA LEU A 299 -11.03 -12.85 -17.99
C LEU A 299 -10.59 -14.06 -18.84
N GLU A 300 -11.00 -14.07 -20.12
CA GLU A 300 -10.60 -15.09 -21.11
C GLU A 300 -9.55 -14.51 -22.05
N PHE A 301 -8.48 -15.27 -22.31
CA PHE A 301 -7.37 -14.90 -23.19
C PHE A 301 -6.72 -16.15 -23.81
N SER A 302 -5.78 -15.98 -24.74
CA SER A 302 -5.16 -17.09 -25.48
C SER A 302 -4.49 -18.14 -24.58
N GLY A 303 -4.00 -17.73 -23.41
CA GLY A 303 -3.34 -18.59 -22.42
C GLY A 303 -4.29 -19.30 -21.44
N GLY A 304 -5.59 -19.00 -21.46
CA GLY A 304 -6.57 -19.62 -20.57
C GLY A 304 -7.66 -18.67 -20.11
N SER A 305 -8.25 -18.96 -18.95
CA SER A 305 -9.25 -18.09 -18.34
C SER A 305 -9.13 -18.08 -16.82
N ILE A 306 -9.49 -16.94 -16.23
CA ILE A 306 -9.50 -16.72 -14.78
C ILE A 306 -10.89 -16.25 -14.39
N ILE A 307 -11.46 -16.85 -13.35
CA ILE A 307 -12.79 -16.51 -12.84
C ILE A 307 -12.64 -15.82 -11.50
N GLN A 308 -13.21 -14.61 -11.38
CA GLN A 308 -13.29 -13.85 -10.14
C GLN A 308 -14.74 -13.80 -9.67
N SER A 309 -15.02 -14.35 -8.48
CA SER A 309 -16.30 -14.14 -7.80
C SER A 309 -16.41 -12.69 -7.35
N ILE A 310 -17.58 -12.09 -7.49
CA ILE A 310 -17.87 -10.75 -6.94
C ILE A 310 -18.94 -10.78 -5.85
N SER A 311 -19.34 -11.97 -5.41
CA SER A 311 -20.47 -12.18 -4.48
C SER A 311 -20.32 -11.43 -3.15
N GLU A 312 -19.08 -11.24 -2.69
CA GLU A 312 -18.76 -10.47 -1.49
C GLU A 312 -19.11 -8.98 -1.64
N GLY A 313 -18.96 -8.41 -2.84
CA GLY A 313 -19.29 -7.01 -3.14
C GLY A 313 -20.75 -6.77 -3.55
N LEU A 314 -21.60 -7.80 -3.54
CA LEU A 314 -23.02 -7.76 -3.92
C LEU A 314 -23.96 -7.48 -2.76
#